data_AF-A0A259L6X1-F1
#
_entry.id   AF-A0A259L6X1-F1
#
_cell.length_a   1.000
_cell.length_b   1.000
_cell.length_c   1.000
_cell.angle_alpha   90.00
_cell.angle_beta   90.00
_cell.angle_gamma   90.00
#
_symmetry.space_group_name_H-M   'P 1'
#
loop_
_entity.id
_entity.type
_entity.pdbx_description
1 polymer ?
#
loop_
_entity_poly.entity_id
_entity_poly.type
_entity_poly.pdbx_seq_one_letter_code
_entity_poly.pdbx_strand_id
1 'polypeptide(L)'
;MLDWDDDNTTATTTENPATPAGGPAPVNVDDKRVINGDTDINQLAPFKYPWAWEYFMNANKNHWTPLDVNMAQDVHDYHHRLTAPEKHVYENVLAYLTTSDILAMRNIGLAVMEKMSAPELQIYQARQVYEEAMHTWAYQHCIETLNLDQSEIYNRYRVVPAINGKIQIANRRLDAAMRPDMNLRNRDDLQEFIMSYLFFAAVFEGTWFYNGFSPIFALQRRGLMRGTGEQLQYILRDEAMHFSFG
;
A
#
# COMPACT_ATOMS: atom_id res chain seq x y z
N MET A 1 -31.29 -2.51 24.83
CA MET A 1 -31.38 -1.29 25.66
C MET A 1 -31.05 -1.77 27.07
N LEU A 2 -29.79 -1.61 27.48
CA LEU A 2 -29.31 -2.12 28.76
C LEU A 2 -29.12 -0.92 29.68
N ASP A 3 -29.89 -0.91 30.76
CA ASP A 3 -29.96 0.15 31.76
C ASP A 3 -28.64 0.31 32.51
N TRP A 4 -28.32 1.57 32.76
CA TRP A 4 -27.27 2.03 33.66
C TRP A 4 -27.99 2.56 34.91
N ASP A 5 -27.88 1.84 36.02
CA ASP A 5 -28.16 2.41 37.33
C ASP A 5 -26.85 2.41 38.14
N ASP A 6 -26.38 3.62 38.39
CA ASP A 6 -25.42 3.96 39.43
C ASP A 6 -26.04 3.67 40.81
N ASP A 7 -25.32 2.99 41.71
CA ASP A 7 -25.03 3.64 42.99
C ASP A 7 -23.96 2.95 43.84
N ASN A 8 -23.18 3.85 44.46
CA ASN A 8 -22.57 3.79 45.77
C ASN A 8 -21.11 3.29 45.96
N THR A 9 -20.33 4.30 46.34
CA THR A 9 -18.97 4.32 46.88
C THR A 9 -18.65 3.31 47.99
N THR A 10 -17.54 2.60 47.83
CA THR A 10 -16.58 2.32 48.92
C THR A 10 -15.17 2.36 48.34
N ALA A 11 -14.32 3.22 48.91
CA ALA A 11 -12.90 3.28 48.58
C ALA A 11 -12.20 2.08 49.18
N THR A 12 -12.20 0.96 48.45
CA THR A 12 -11.31 -0.17 48.72
C THR A 12 -9.98 0.14 48.08
N THR A 13 -8.94 0.30 48.91
CA THR A 13 -7.54 0.21 48.48
C THR A 13 -7.36 -1.14 47.81
N THR A 14 -7.39 -1.17 46.48
CA THR A 14 -6.98 -2.32 45.70
C THR A 14 -5.47 -2.42 45.82
N GLU A 15 -5.01 -3.24 46.76
CA GLU A 15 -3.70 -3.88 46.65
C GLU A 15 -3.61 -4.46 45.24
N ASN A 16 -2.62 -3.97 44.46
CA ASN A 16 -2.27 -4.60 43.20
C ASN A 16 -2.06 -6.10 43.48
N PRO A 17 -2.79 -7.01 42.83
CA PRO A 17 -2.55 -8.42 43.00
C PRO A 17 -1.10 -8.69 42.60
N ALA A 18 -0.34 -9.23 43.55
CA ALA A 18 1.05 -9.58 43.38
C ALA A 18 1.22 -10.33 42.05
N THR A 19 2.04 -9.78 41.16
CA THR A 19 2.41 -10.40 39.89
C THR A 19 2.92 -11.81 40.18
N PRO A 20 2.36 -12.88 39.57
CA PRO A 20 2.84 -14.22 39.82
C PRO A 20 4.32 -14.29 39.40
N ALA A 21 5.18 -14.60 40.37
CA ALA A 21 6.60 -14.85 40.13
C ALA A 21 6.74 -16.03 39.15
N GLY A 22 7.18 -15.75 37.92
CA GLY A 22 7.54 -16.78 36.93
C GLY A 22 6.96 -16.59 35.51
N GLY A 23 6.18 -15.54 35.24
CA GLY A 23 5.75 -15.23 33.87
C GLY A 23 6.85 -14.58 33.02
N PRO A 24 6.80 -14.69 31.67
CA PRO A 24 7.69 -13.93 30.79
C PRO A 24 7.55 -12.43 31.05
N ALA A 25 8.69 -11.73 31.09
CA ALA A 25 8.70 -10.29 31.32
C ALA A 25 8.04 -9.53 30.15
N PRO A 26 7.43 -8.35 30.41
CA PRO A 26 6.95 -7.47 29.34
C PRO A 26 8.07 -7.11 28.34
N VAL A 27 7.70 -6.85 27.09
CA VAL A 27 8.67 -6.44 26.06
C VAL A 27 9.33 -5.12 26.44
N ASN A 28 10.67 -5.11 26.40
CA ASN A 28 11.44 -3.88 26.50
C ASN A 28 11.50 -3.18 25.13
N VAL A 29 11.17 -1.88 25.12
CA VAL A 29 11.17 -1.06 23.90
C VAL A 29 12.55 -1.03 23.23
N ASP A 30 13.64 -1.05 24.00
CA ASP A 30 14.99 -0.92 23.46
C ASP A 30 15.42 -2.15 22.67
N ASP A 31 14.76 -3.30 22.86
CA ASP A 31 15.08 -4.56 22.20
C ASP A 31 14.39 -4.71 20.84
N LYS A 32 13.31 -3.96 20.56
CA LYS A 32 12.64 -3.98 19.25
C LYS A 32 13.60 -3.60 18.12
N ARG A 33 13.47 -4.20 16.95
CA ARG A 33 14.23 -3.87 15.73
C ARG A 33 13.30 -3.89 14.52
N VAL A 34 13.67 -3.16 13.46
CA VAL A 34 12.94 -3.18 12.18
C VAL A 34 13.00 -4.58 11.56
N ILE A 35 14.17 -5.21 11.54
CA ILE A 35 14.43 -6.56 11.02
C ILE A 35 15.26 -7.31 12.08
N ASN A 36 15.13 -8.63 12.16
CA ASN A 36 15.87 -9.51 13.07
C ASN A 36 15.71 -9.16 14.57
N GLY A 37 14.59 -8.53 14.95
CA GLY A 37 14.22 -8.35 16.35
C GLY A 37 13.70 -9.65 16.95
N ASP A 38 14.18 -9.98 18.15
CA ASP A 38 13.81 -11.21 18.85
C ASP A 38 12.77 -10.97 19.97
N THR A 39 12.20 -9.76 20.03
CA THR A 39 11.10 -9.41 20.96
C THR A 39 9.80 -10.11 20.58
N ASP A 40 8.92 -10.33 21.56
CA ASP A 40 7.57 -10.86 21.30
C ASP A 40 6.76 -9.89 20.40
N ILE A 41 6.66 -10.25 19.12
CA ILE A 41 6.01 -9.43 18.09
C ILE A 41 4.51 -9.26 18.32
N ASN A 42 3.89 -10.11 19.14
CA ASN A 42 2.46 -10.02 19.44
C ASN A 42 2.14 -8.89 20.44
N GLN A 43 3.15 -8.29 21.07
CA GLN A 43 2.98 -7.15 21.97
C GLN A 43 3.15 -5.83 21.22
N LEU A 44 2.01 -5.20 20.92
CA LEU A 44 1.96 -3.92 20.20
C LEU A 44 2.77 -2.83 20.92
N ALA A 45 2.55 -2.68 22.23
CA ALA A 45 3.21 -1.70 23.08
C ALA A 45 4.35 -2.35 23.90
N PRO A 46 5.38 -1.59 24.29
CA PRO A 46 5.63 -0.17 24.00
C PRO A 46 6.09 0.08 22.55
N PHE A 47 5.83 1.27 22.00
CA PHE A 47 6.26 1.65 20.65
C PHE A 47 7.72 2.10 20.63
N LYS A 48 8.54 1.44 19.80
CA LYS A 48 9.89 1.93 19.46
C LYS A 48 9.86 2.87 18.26
N TYR A 49 8.92 2.64 17.33
CA TYR A 49 8.76 3.41 16.11
C TYR A 49 7.43 4.17 16.12
N PRO A 50 7.27 5.21 16.96
CA PRO A 50 6.00 5.93 17.08
C PRO A 50 5.56 6.58 15.76
N TRP A 51 6.50 6.96 14.91
CA TRP A 51 6.23 7.48 13.57
C TRP A 51 5.41 6.48 12.72
N ALA A 52 5.66 5.18 12.83
CA ALA A 52 4.92 4.17 12.09
C ALA A 52 3.45 4.13 12.49
N TRP A 53 3.18 4.30 13.79
CA TRP A 53 1.82 4.42 14.31
C TRP A 53 1.13 5.70 13.82
N GLU A 54 1.86 6.81 13.73
CA GLU A 54 1.34 8.06 13.15
C GLU A 54 0.98 7.90 11.67
N TYR A 55 1.80 7.20 10.89
CA TYR A 55 1.48 6.85 9.50
C TYR A 55 0.19 6.03 9.41
N PHE A 56 0.02 5.01 10.27
CA PHE A 56 -1.22 4.25 10.33
C PHE A 56 -2.44 5.14 10.64
N MET A 57 -2.33 6.02 11.63
CA MET A 57 -3.41 6.95 11.98
C MET A 57 -3.72 7.94 10.86
N ASN A 58 -2.71 8.43 10.13
CA ASN A 58 -2.90 9.35 9.02
C ASN A 58 -3.50 8.67 7.80
N ALA A 59 -3.09 7.44 7.49
CA ALA A 59 -3.67 6.64 6.43
C ALA A 59 -5.15 6.32 6.67
N ASN A 60 -5.57 6.08 7.91
CA ASN A 60 -6.99 5.91 8.24
C ASN A 60 -7.82 7.18 8.00
N LYS A 61 -7.26 8.38 8.22
CA LYS A 61 -7.94 9.66 7.91
C LYS A 61 -8.10 9.88 6.40
N ASN A 62 -7.32 9.18 5.59
CA ASN A 62 -7.32 9.26 4.14
C ASN A 62 -8.30 8.26 3.49
N HIS A 63 -9.12 7.53 4.25
CA HIS A 63 -10.06 6.57 3.67
C HIS A 63 -10.93 7.19 2.56
N TRP A 64 -11.05 6.46 1.45
CA TRP A 64 -11.84 6.82 0.28
C TRP A 64 -12.32 5.53 -0.42
N THR A 65 -13.26 5.66 -1.35
CA THR A 65 -13.69 4.56 -2.22
C THR A 65 -13.89 5.06 -3.64
N PRO A 66 -13.50 4.28 -4.69
CA PRO A 66 -13.68 4.70 -6.07
C PRO A 66 -15.14 4.92 -6.45
N LEU A 67 -16.09 4.28 -5.74
CA LEU A 67 -17.52 4.45 -5.98
C LEU A 67 -18.06 5.84 -5.62
N ASP A 68 -17.35 6.60 -4.78
CA ASP A 68 -17.74 7.97 -4.43
C ASP A 68 -17.42 8.97 -5.55
N VAL A 69 -16.63 8.56 -6.56
CA VAL A 69 -16.22 9.42 -7.68
C VAL A 69 -17.16 9.26 -8.87
N ASN A 70 -17.76 10.37 -9.32
CA ASN A 70 -18.67 10.35 -10.46
C ASN A 70 -17.92 10.24 -11.80
N MET A 71 -18.14 9.13 -12.50
CA MET A 71 -17.50 8.81 -13.77
C MET A 71 -18.34 9.14 -15.03
N ALA A 72 -19.53 9.72 -14.89
CA ALA A 72 -20.44 9.96 -16.04
C ALA A 72 -19.81 10.86 -17.12
N GLN A 73 -19.07 11.90 -16.71
CA GLN A 73 -18.36 12.77 -17.66
C GLN A 73 -17.21 12.04 -18.35
N ASP A 74 -16.52 11.15 -17.64
CA ASP A 74 -15.40 10.37 -18.18
C ASP A 74 -15.87 9.39 -19.25
N VAL A 75 -17.05 8.78 -19.09
CA VAL A 75 -17.68 7.97 -20.16
C VAL A 75 -17.86 8.81 -21.43
N HIS A 76 -18.44 10.01 -21.31
CA HIS A 76 -18.64 10.90 -22.45
C HIS A 76 -17.31 11.35 -23.06
N ASP A 77 -16.35 11.78 -22.24
CA ASP A 77 -15.04 12.25 -22.67
C ASP A 77 -14.29 11.15 -23.42
N TYR A 78 -14.28 9.93 -22.88
CA TYR A 78 -13.65 8.78 -23.49
C TYR A 78 -14.26 8.46 -24.86
N HIS A 79 -15.58 8.35 -24.96
CA HIS A 79 -16.19 7.93 -26.22
C HIS A 79 -16.20 9.04 -27.30
N HIS A 80 -16.27 10.31 -26.91
CA HIS A 80 -16.57 11.40 -27.85
C HIS A 80 -15.53 12.51 -27.95
N ARG A 81 -14.62 12.65 -26.97
CA ARG A 81 -13.67 13.78 -26.93
C ARG A 81 -12.21 13.37 -27.02
N LEU A 82 -11.83 12.20 -26.49
CA LEU A 82 -10.47 11.72 -26.61
C LEU A 82 -10.15 11.31 -28.06
N THR A 83 -9.02 11.81 -28.55
CA THR A 83 -8.39 11.37 -29.79
C THR A 83 -7.81 9.96 -29.65
N ALA A 84 -7.55 9.28 -30.76
CA ALA A 84 -6.98 7.93 -30.72
C ALA A 84 -5.62 7.87 -29.97
N PRO A 85 -4.68 8.83 -30.13
CA PRO A 85 -3.46 8.85 -29.33
C PRO A 85 -3.71 9.05 -27.83
N GLU A 86 -4.70 9.87 -27.44
CA GLU A 86 -5.04 10.07 -26.03
C GLU A 86 -5.66 8.81 -25.41
N LYS A 87 -6.52 8.11 -26.14
CA LYS A 87 -7.03 6.79 -25.72
C LYS A 87 -5.91 5.78 -25.55
N HIS A 88 -4.99 5.72 -26.52
CA HIS A 88 -3.83 4.83 -26.46
C HIS A 88 -2.97 5.08 -25.20
N VAL A 89 -2.71 6.35 -24.88
CA VAL A 89 -1.99 6.72 -23.65
C VAL A 89 -2.79 6.34 -22.41
N TYR A 90 -4.07 6.66 -22.37
CA TYR A 90 -4.97 6.38 -21.24
C TYR A 90 -5.04 4.87 -20.92
N GLU A 91 -5.30 4.04 -21.93
CA GLU A 91 -5.38 2.59 -21.79
C GLU A 91 -4.04 1.98 -21.35
N ASN A 92 -2.90 2.47 -21.88
CA ASN A 92 -1.58 2.00 -21.47
C ASN A 92 -1.25 2.37 -20.02
N VAL A 93 -1.69 3.55 -19.56
CA VAL A 93 -1.55 3.96 -18.15
C VAL A 93 -2.36 3.00 -17.27
N LEU A 94 -3.63 2.75 -17.58
CA LEU A 94 -4.46 1.83 -16.79
C LEU A 94 -3.87 0.42 -16.76
N ALA A 95 -3.44 -0.10 -17.92
CA ALA A 95 -2.82 -1.42 -18.00
C ALA A 95 -1.54 -1.53 -17.16
N TYR A 96 -0.71 -0.48 -17.18
CA TYR A 96 0.50 -0.43 -16.38
C TYR A 96 0.17 -0.37 -14.88
N LEU A 97 -0.66 0.57 -14.45
CA LEU A 97 -0.96 0.81 -13.03
C LEU A 97 -1.68 -0.38 -12.39
N THR A 98 -2.70 -0.95 -13.05
CA THR A 98 -3.44 -2.09 -12.50
C THR A 98 -2.56 -3.32 -12.24
N THR A 99 -1.61 -3.59 -13.13
CA THR A 99 -0.64 -4.68 -12.92
C THR A 99 0.37 -4.32 -11.83
N SER A 100 0.70 -3.04 -11.72
CA SER A 100 1.77 -2.59 -10.84
C SER A 100 1.35 -2.56 -9.37
N ASP A 101 0.15 -2.09 -9.04
CA ASP A 101 -0.32 -2.05 -7.63
C ASP A 101 -0.54 -3.47 -7.09
N ILE A 102 -0.90 -4.43 -7.96
CA ILE A 102 -0.88 -5.86 -7.59
C ILE A 102 0.54 -6.31 -7.21
N LEU A 103 1.58 -5.84 -7.90
CA LEU A 103 2.98 -6.17 -7.56
C LEU A 103 3.44 -5.46 -6.29
N ALA A 104 3.06 -4.19 -6.09
CA ALA A 104 3.33 -3.44 -4.86
C ALA A 104 2.68 -4.15 -3.66
N MET A 105 1.39 -4.48 -3.75
CA MET A 105 0.66 -5.25 -2.75
C MET A 105 1.34 -6.58 -2.41
N ARG A 106 1.77 -7.34 -3.43
CA ARG A 106 2.48 -8.61 -3.22
C ARG A 106 3.83 -8.41 -2.55
N ASN A 107 4.59 -7.38 -2.94
CA ASN A 107 5.86 -7.06 -2.29
C ASN A 107 5.67 -6.71 -0.81
N ILE A 108 4.75 -5.79 -0.49
CA ILE A 108 4.51 -5.38 0.88
C ILE A 108 3.97 -6.55 1.71
N GLY A 109 2.91 -7.20 1.24
CA GLY A 109 2.20 -8.23 1.99
C GLY A 109 2.96 -9.56 2.13
N LEU A 110 3.74 -9.95 1.12
CA LEU A 110 4.39 -11.27 1.09
C LEU A 110 5.90 -11.23 1.33
N ALA A 111 6.57 -10.12 1.03
CA ALA A 111 8.02 -10.03 1.15
C ALA A 111 8.47 -9.12 2.30
N VAL A 112 7.89 -7.92 2.44
CA VAL A 112 8.37 -6.90 3.39
C VAL A 112 7.76 -7.10 4.78
N MET A 113 6.43 -7.18 4.87
CA MET A 113 5.73 -7.30 6.16
C MET A 113 6.15 -8.54 6.94
N GLU A 114 6.43 -9.65 6.24
CA GLU A 114 6.95 -10.90 6.80
C GLU A 114 8.31 -10.73 7.49
N LYS A 115 9.18 -9.84 6.97
CA LYS A 115 10.55 -9.64 7.46
C LYS A 115 10.66 -8.55 8.52
N MET A 116 9.60 -7.77 8.72
CA MET A 116 9.54 -6.74 9.75
C MET A 116 9.28 -7.37 11.12
N SER A 117 10.10 -7.01 12.10
CA SER A 117 10.08 -7.60 13.46
C SER A 117 9.52 -6.67 14.55
N ALA A 118 8.86 -5.57 14.17
CA ALA A 118 8.15 -4.70 15.10
C ALA A 118 6.67 -4.55 14.69
N PRO A 119 5.72 -4.79 15.61
CA PRO A 119 4.30 -4.84 15.26
C PRO A 119 3.74 -3.51 14.75
N GLU A 120 4.21 -2.38 15.28
CA GLU A 120 3.77 -1.06 14.81
C GLU A 120 4.11 -0.79 13.32
N LEU A 121 5.17 -1.42 12.79
CA LEU A 121 5.51 -1.37 11.37
C LEU A 121 4.58 -2.26 10.56
N GLN A 122 4.35 -3.50 11.01
CA GLN A 122 3.47 -4.45 10.32
C GLN A 122 2.03 -3.94 10.22
N ILE A 123 1.55 -3.21 11.22
CA ILE A 123 0.21 -2.61 11.21
C ILE A 123 0.08 -1.54 10.12
N TYR A 124 1.10 -0.69 9.94
CA TYR A 124 1.08 0.25 8.81
C TYR A 124 1.20 -0.50 7.47
N GLN A 125 2.07 -1.50 7.35
CA GLN A 125 2.17 -2.30 6.11
C GLN A 125 0.84 -2.99 5.77
N ALA A 126 0.09 -3.47 6.76
CA ALA A 126 -1.24 -4.02 6.54
C ALA A 126 -2.22 -2.96 6.00
N ARG A 127 -2.09 -1.71 6.45
CA ARG A 127 -2.86 -0.58 5.91
C ARG A 127 -2.44 -0.23 4.48
N GLN A 128 -1.14 -0.20 4.19
CA GLN A 128 -0.62 0.01 2.83
C GLN A 128 -1.14 -1.09 1.89
N VAL A 129 -1.07 -2.37 2.27
CA VAL A 129 -1.62 -3.50 1.47
C VAL A 129 -3.10 -3.30 1.16
N TYR A 130 -3.89 -2.80 2.11
CA TYR A 130 -5.29 -2.46 1.85
C TYR A 130 -5.42 -1.29 0.87
N GLU A 131 -4.59 -0.26 0.97
CA GLU A 131 -4.58 0.87 0.03
C GLU A 131 -4.25 0.40 -1.39
N GLU A 132 -3.27 -0.47 -1.60
CA GLU A 132 -2.98 -1.08 -2.91
C GLU A 132 -4.18 -1.86 -3.50
N ALA A 133 -4.95 -2.53 -2.64
CA ALA A 133 -6.18 -3.20 -3.06
C ALA A 133 -7.27 -2.19 -3.47
N MET A 134 -7.37 -1.05 -2.76
CA MET A 134 -8.25 0.05 -3.12
C MET A 134 -7.85 0.70 -4.44
N HIS A 135 -6.55 0.87 -4.69
CA HIS A 135 -6.04 1.42 -5.95
C HIS A 135 -6.35 0.48 -7.12
N THR A 136 -6.11 -0.82 -6.94
CA THR A 136 -6.48 -1.85 -7.92
C THR A 136 -7.98 -1.81 -8.24
N TRP A 137 -8.82 -1.64 -7.21
CA TRP A 137 -10.26 -1.49 -7.40
C TRP A 137 -10.63 -0.20 -8.16
N ALA A 138 -9.92 0.91 -7.92
CA ALA A 138 -10.15 2.16 -8.64
C ALA A 138 -9.87 2.03 -10.15
N TYR A 139 -8.80 1.33 -10.54
CA TYR A 139 -8.55 1.04 -11.95
C TYR A 139 -9.62 0.13 -12.54
N GLN A 140 -10.03 -0.92 -11.81
CA GLN A 140 -11.13 -1.79 -12.27
C GLN A 140 -12.42 -0.99 -12.46
N HIS A 141 -12.73 -0.08 -11.53
CA HIS A 141 -13.90 0.78 -11.64
C HIS A 141 -13.85 1.66 -12.90
N CYS A 142 -12.69 2.22 -13.24
CA CYS A 142 -12.49 2.96 -14.49
C CYS A 142 -12.67 2.05 -15.72
N ILE A 143 -12.06 0.86 -15.71
CA ILE A 143 -12.11 -0.11 -16.82
C ILE A 143 -13.55 -0.54 -17.11
N GLU A 144 -14.31 -0.88 -16.06
CA GLU A 144 -15.71 -1.31 -16.17
C GLU A 144 -16.61 -0.16 -16.62
N THR A 145 -16.46 1.01 -16.01
CA THR A 145 -17.35 2.15 -16.28
C THR A 145 -17.19 2.67 -17.70
N LEU A 146 -15.97 2.65 -18.24
CA LEU A 146 -15.67 3.03 -19.62
C LEU A 146 -15.92 1.90 -20.63
N ASN A 147 -16.31 0.71 -20.16
CA ASN A 147 -16.53 -0.49 -20.96
C ASN A 147 -15.32 -0.84 -21.84
N LEU A 148 -14.12 -0.82 -21.24
CA LEU A 148 -12.89 -1.23 -21.91
C LEU A 148 -12.80 -2.76 -21.98
N ASP A 149 -12.10 -3.28 -23.00
CA ASP A 149 -11.81 -4.71 -23.08
C ASP A 149 -10.82 -5.10 -21.98
N GLN A 150 -11.34 -5.72 -20.93
CA GLN A 150 -10.55 -6.14 -19.77
C GLN A 150 -9.44 -7.10 -20.19
N SER A 151 -9.71 -8.03 -21.12
CA SER A 151 -8.73 -9.03 -21.53
C SER A 151 -7.54 -8.37 -22.24
N GLU A 152 -7.81 -7.31 -23.00
CA GLU A 152 -6.80 -6.52 -23.67
C GLU A 152 -5.97 -5.73 -22.66
N ILE A 153 -6.62 -4.93 -21.80
CA ILE A 153 -5.97 -4.08 -20.78
C ILE A 153 -5.08 -4.92 -19.86
N TYR A 154 -5.61 -6.02 -19.30
CA TYR A 154 -4.86 -6.89 -18.38
C TYR A 154 -3.75 -7.68 -19.05
N ASN A 155 -3.78 -7.87 -20.38
CA ASN A 155 -2.74 -8.59 -21.10
C ASN A 155 -1.60 -7.68 -21.60
N ARG A 156 -1.80 -6.35 -21.64
CA ARG A 156 -0.80 -5.40 -22.16
C ARG A 156 0.56 -5.48 -21.47
N TYR A 157 0.62 -5.78 -20.17
CA TYR A 157 1.91 -5.95 -19.49
C TYR A 157 2.76 -7.12 -20.04
N ARG A 158 2.13 -8.07 -20.74
CA ARG A 158 2.79 -9.22 -21.36
C ARG A 158 3.25 -8.93 -22.79
N VAL A 159 2.54 -8.05 -23.50
CA VAL A 159 2.71 -7.86 -24.95
C VAL A 159 3.29 -6.51 -25.34
N VAL A 160 3.15 -5.46 -24.51
CA VAL A 160 3.75 -4.14 -24.76
C VAL A 160 5.18 -4.14 -24.22
N PRO A 161 6.23 -4.05 -25.08
CA PRO A 161 7.61 -4.26 -24.63
C PRO A 161 8.08 -3.32 -23.52
N ALA A 162 7.66 -2.06 -23.56
CA ALA A 162 8.03 -1.07 -22.54
C ALA A 162 7.41 -1.36 -21.17
N ILE A 163 6.15 -1.81 -21.14
CA ILE A 163 5.46 -2.20 -19.90
C ILE A 163 6.08 -3.51 -19.40
N ASN A 164 6.25 -4.50 -20.28
CA ASN A 164 6.81 -5.79 -19.93
C ASN A 164 8.20 -5.67 -19.31
N GLY A 165 9.09 -4.86 -19.91
CA GLY A 165 10.45 -4.65 -19.37
C GLY A 165 10.45 -4.13 -17.93
N LYS A 166 9.58 -3.16 -17.61
CA LYS A 166 9.42 -2.65 -16.23
C LYS A 166 8.93 -3.74 -15.29
N ILE A 167 7.91 -4.49 -15.70
CA ILE A 167 7.32 -5.57 -14.88
C ILE A 167 8.31 -6.71 -14.65
N GLN A 168 9.14 -7.09 -15.63
CA GLN A 168 10.18 -8.10 -15.44
C GLN A 168 11.27 -7.66 -14.47
N ILE A 169 11.61 -6.37 -14.44
CA ILE A 169 12.54 -5.83 -13.43
C ILE A 169 11.93 -5.96 -12.03
N ALA A 170 10.67 -5.56 -11.86
CA ALA A 170 9.98 -5.63 -10.58
C ALA A 170 9.80 -7.06 -10.08
N ASN A 171 9.39 -8.00 -10.95
CA ASN A 171 9.29 -9.42 -10.59
C ASN A 171 10.63 -9.98 -10.12
N ARG A 172 11.75 -9.70 -10.79
CA ARG A 172 13.07 -10.17 -10.34
C ARG A 172 13.44 -9.68 -8.94
N ARG A 173 13.07 -8.44 -8.59
CA ARG A 173 13.30 -7.89 -7.24
C ARG A 173 12.40 -8.56 -6.21
N LEU A 174 11.11 -8.68 -6.51
CA LEU A 174 10.15 -9.38 -5.66
C LEU A 174 10.58 -10.83 -5.41
N ASP A 175 10.90 -11.58 -6.46
CA ASP A 175 11.32 -12.98 -6.38
C ASP A 175 12.60 -13.14 -5.54
N ALA A 176 13.55 -12.21 -5.66
CA ALA A 176 14.76 -12.21 -4.84
C ALA A 176 14.43 -12.02 -3.35
N ALA A 177 13.52 -11.10 -3.01
CA ALA A 177 13.08 -10.86 -1.63
C ALA A 177 12.15 -11.96 -1.07
N MET A 178 11.52 -12.75 -1.93
CA MET A 178 10.63 -13.85 -1.55
C MET A 178 11.33 -15.22 -1.51
N ARG A 179 12.65 -15.27 -1.68
CA ARG A 179 13.41 -16.52 -1.56
C ARG A 179 13.16 -17.20 -0.21
N PRO A 180 12.73 -18.47 -0.18
CA PRO A 180 12.40 -19.17 1.06
C PRO A 180 13.63 -19.48 1.93
N ASP A 181 14.82 -19.46 1.33
CA ASP A 181 16.10 -19.72 1.99
C ASP A 181 16.84 -18.43 2.41
N MET A 182 16.21 -17.27 2.24
CA MET A 182 16.81 -15.98 2.59
C MET A 182 17.06 -15.86 4.09
N ASN A 183 18.31 -15.60 4.48
CA ASN A 183 18.71 -15.41 5.88
C ASN A 183 19.15 -13.97 6.13
N LEU A 184 18.30 -13.16 6.75
CA LEU A 184 18.58 -11.74 7.00
C LEU A 184 19.69 -11.47 8.03
N ARG A 185 20.27 -12.51 8.66
CA ARG A 185 21.51 -12.39 9.45
C ARG A 185 22.76 -12.54 8.59
N ASN A 186 22.63 -13.08 7.37
CA ASN A 186 23.66 -13.01 6.35
C ASN A 186 23.63 -11.61 5.70
N ARG A 187 24.81 -10.99 5.57
CA ARG A 187 24.95 -9.62 5.04
C ARG A 187 24.46 -9.49 3.61
N ASP A 188 24.72 -10.47 2.75
CA ASP A 188 24.39 -10.40 1.33
C ASP A 188 22.88 -10.57 1.11
N ASP A 189 22.25 -11.49 1.84
CA ASP A 189 20.79 -11.66 1.84
C ASP A 189 20.06 -10.43 2.41
N LEU A 190 20.57 -9.85 3.50
CA LEU A 190 20.05 -8.60 4.05
C LEU A 190 20.16 -7.46 3.04
N GLN A 191 21.30 -7.36 2.35
CA GLN A 191 21.50 -6.36 1.30
C GLN A 191 20.53 -6.56 0.14
N GLU A 192 20.32 -7.80 -0.33
CA GLU A 192 19.37 -8.08 -1.41
C GLU A 192 17.93 -7.70 -1.00
N PHE A 193 17.53 -8.02 0.22
CA PHE A 193 16.22 -7.61 0.75
C PHE A 193 16.07 -6.09 0.78
N ILE A 194 17.05 -5.37 1.34
CA ILE A 194 17.02 -3.90 1.41
C ILE A 194 16.98 -3.29 0.01
N MET A 195 17.76 -3.82 -0.94
CA MET A 195 17.76 -3.35 -2.33
C MET A 195 16.43 -3.60 -3.03
N SER A 196 15.76 -4.72 -2.75
CA SER A 196 14.40 -4.96 -3.23
C SER A 196 13.41 -3.98 -2.62
N TYR A 197 13.44 -3.79 -1.30
CA TYR A 197 12.54 -2.87 -0.61
C TYR A 197 12.70 -1.43 -1.11
N LEU A 198 13.94 -0.95 -1.21
CA LEU A 198 14.26 0.38 -1.74
C LEU A 198 13.82 0.53 -3.21
N PHE A 199 13.95 -0.52 -4.02
CA PHE A 199 13.44 -0.50 -5.39
C PHE A 199 11.93 -0.26 -5.42
N PHE A 200 11.16 -1.00 -4.61
CA PHE A 200 9.70 -0.82 -4.56
C PHE A 200 9.31 0.56 -4.00
N ALA A 201 9.85 0.96 -2.85
CA ALA A 201 9.51 2.23 -2.23
C ALA A 201 9.93 3.43 -3.10
N ALA A 202 11.21 3.53 -3.49
CA ALA A 202 11.73 4.75 -4.12
C ALA A 202 11.59 4.80 -5.64
N VAL A 203 11.77 3.67 -6.32
CA VAL A 203 11.74 3.63 -7.80
C VAL A 203 10.35 3.29 -8.30
N PHE A 204 9.72 2.26 -7.75
CA PHE A 204 8.44 1.76 -8.23
C PHE A 204 7.30 2.72 -7.85
N GLU A 205 7.07 2.92 -6.55
CA GLU A 205 6.07 3.85 -6.01
C GLU A 205 6.54 5.31 -6.15
N GLY A 206 7.75 5.62 -5.68
CA GLY A 206 8.28 7.00 -5.65
C GLY A 206 8.62 7.65 -7.00
N THR A 207 8.74 6.88 -8.09
CA THR A 207 9.10 7.43 -9.42
C THR A 207 8.19 6.93 -10.53
N TRP A 208 8.02 5.62 -10.67
CA TRP A 208 7.30 5.06 -11.83
C TRP A 208 5.80 5.30 -11.75
N PHE A 209 5.19 5.32 -10.57
CA PHE A 209 3.78 5.65 -10.41
C PHE A 209 3.51 7.12 -10.73
N TYR A 210 4.35 8.02 -10.24
CA TYR A 210 4.29 9.45 -10.60
C TYR A 210 4.35 9.68 -12.11
N ASN A 211 5.19 8.90 -12.81
CA ASN A 211 5.20 8.90 -14.27
C ASN A 211 3.88 8.38 -14.87
N GLY A 212 3.28 7.33 -14.30
CA GLY A 212 1.97 6.80 -14.69
C GLY A 212 0.81 7.77 -14.46
N PHE A 213 0.85 8.58 -13.41
CA PHE A 213 -0.22 9.56 -13.11
C PHE A 213 -0.18 10.79 -14.02
N SER A 214 1.03 11.22 -14.40
CA SER A 214 1.25 12.47 -15.12
C SER A 214 0.43 12.67 -16.41
N PRO A 215 0.22 11.66 -17.29
CA PRO A 215 -0.55 11.83 -18.51
C PRO A 215 -2.04 12.01 -18.23
N ILE A 216 -2.56 11.32 -17.20
CA ILE A 216 -3.96 11.45 -16.78
C ILE A 216 -4.20 12.82 -16.16
N PHE A 217 -3.29 13.33 -15.33
CA PHE A 217 -3.39 14.71 -14.84
C PHE A 217 -3.29 15.75 -15.96
N ALA A 218 -2.58 15.44 -17.06
CA ALA A 218 -2.56 16.31 -18.23
C ALA A 218 -3.93 16.35 -18.95
N LEU A 219 -4.64 15.21 -19.04
CA LEU A 219 -6.03 15.16 -19.51
C LEU A 219 -6.95 15.94 -18.56
N GLN A 220 -6.83 15.70 -17.25
CA GLN A 220 -7.65 16.34 -16.22
C GLN A 220 -7.53 17.87 -16.28
N ARG A 221 -6.31 18.41 -16.40
CA ARG A 221 -6.09 19.87 -16.52
C ARG A 221 -6.70 20.49 -17.78
N ARG A 222 -7.02 19.68 -18.79
CA ARG A 222 -7.75 20.10 -20.00
C ARG A 222 -9.27 19.91 -19.87
N GLY A 223 -9.75 19.53 -18.70
CA GLY A 223 -11.16 19.22 -18.46
C GLY A 223 -11.62 17.94 -19.16
N LEU A 224 -10.73 16.95 -19.27
CA LEU A 224 -10.99 15.61 -19.81
C LEU A 224 -10.69 14.56 -18.75
N MET A 225 -11.49 13.50 -18.67
CA MET A 225 -11.24 12.35 -17.76
C MET A 225 -11.08 12.81 -16.29
N ARG A 226 -12.01 13.64 -15.82
CA ARG A 226 -11.89 14.30 -14.51
C ARG A 226 -12.10 13.35 -13.35
N GLY A 227 -12.98 12.36 -13.49
CA GLY A 227 -13.23 11.33 -12.50
C GLY A 227 -12.04 10.39 -12.34
N THR A 228 -11.42 9.92 -13.42
CA THR A 228 -10.16 9.17 -13.32
C THR A 228 -9.06 10.04 -12.72
N GLY A 229 -8.96 11.30 -13.13
CA GLY A 229 -8.01 12.24 -12.53
C GLY A 229 -8.21 12.44 -11.03
N GLU A 230 -9.45 12.46 -10.54
CA GLU A 230 -9.77 12.54 -9.12
C GLU A 230 -9.39 11.26 -8.36
N GLN A 231 -9.71 10.08 -8.89
CA GLN A 231 -9.27 8.81 -8.29
C GLN A 231 -7.75 8.72 -8.19
N LEU A 232 -7.02 9.16 -9.22
CA LEU A 232 -5.56 9.20 -9.18
C LEU A 232 -4.99 10.25 -8.21
N GLN A 233 -5.75 11.29 -7.84
CA GLN A 233 -5.32 12.22 -6.79
C GLN A 233 -5.41 11.57 -5.40
N TYR A 234 -6.45 10.76 -5.15
CA TYR A 234 -6.52 9.96 -3.93
C TYR A 234 -5.36 8.97 -3.85
N ILE A 235 -5.13 8.22 -4.94
CA ILE A 235 -3.98 7.30 -5.05
C ILE A 235 -2.66 8.05 -4.81
N LEU A 236 -2.42 9.17 -5.50
CA LEU A 236 -1.20 9.97 -5.31
C LEU A 236 -0.97 10.41 -3.85
N ARG A 237 -2.03 10.77 -3.13
CA ARG A 237 -1.93 11.13 -1.71
C ARG A 237 -1.54 9.93 -0.85
N ASP A 238 -2.06 8.75 -1.17
CA ASP A 238 -1.70 7.50 -0.50
C ASP A 238 -0.23 7.13 -0.80
N GLU A 239 0.17 7.18 -2.08
CA GLU A 239 1.55 6.95 -2.56
C GLU A 239 2.59 7.89 -1.93
N ALA A 240 2.22 9.12 -1.61
CA ALA A 240 3.11 10.04 -0.90
C ALA A 240 3.44 9.53 0.51
N MET A 241 2.51 8.86 1.18
CA MET A 241 2.77 8.21 2.47
C MET A 241 3.58 6.92 2.27
N HIS A 242 3.26 6.11 1.25
CA HIS A 242 3.98 4.87 0.97
C HIS A 242 5.48 5.14 0.74
N PHE A 243 5.79 6.09 -0.15
CA PHE A 243 7.15 6.53 -0.43
C PHE A 243 7.85 7.09 0.81
N SER A 244 7.15 7.83 1.66
CA SER A 244 7.77 8.47 2.82
C SER A 244 7.94 7.53 4.03
N PHE A 245 7.18 6.43 4.07
CA PHE A 245 7.33 5.38 5.07
C PHE A 245 8.50 4.43 4.73
N GLY A 246 8.63 4.08 3.45
CA GLY A 246 9.69 3.20 2.94
C GLY A 246 11.07 3.83 2.88
#